data_AF-A0A2V8DIZ9-F1
#
_entry.id   AF-A0A2V8DIZ9-F1
#
_cell.length_a   1.000
_cell.length_b   1.000
_cell.length_c   1.000
_cell.angle_alpha   90.00
_cell.angle_beta   90.00
_cell.angle_gamma   90.00
#
_symmetry.space_group_name_H-M   'P 1'
#
loop_
_entity.id
_entity.type
_entity.pdbx_description
1 polymer ?
#
loop_
_entity_poly.entity_id
_entity_poly.type
_entity_poly.pdbx_seq_one_letter_code
_entity_poly.pdbx_strand_id
1 'polypeptide(L)'
;MHALQPHVAIMNDGTRKGGQPDAMKIIYSSPRLEDLWQVHFSLLSGQEYTVPGMFIANLVDDQQPGMPVAPFTPPPQGTQAPAPPQHNGTAYWIKVSAQTNGTFTVTNARNGFSKTYNKAVTGTK
;
A
#
# COMPACT_ATOMS: atom_id res chain seq x y z
N MET A 1 -12.40 -12.44 10.53
CA MET A 1 -12.90 -13.25 9.39
C MET A 1 -11.97 -13.00 8.22
N HIS A 2 -11.31 -14.02 7.64
CA HIS A 2 -10.52 -13.91 6.40
C HIS A 2 -11.05 -14.91 5.37
N ALA A 3 -11.94 -14.46 4.49
CA ALA A 3 -12.49 -15.30 3.40
C ALA A 3 -11.46 -15.52 2.28
N LEU A 4 -10.55 -14.57 2.11
CA LEU A 4 -9.40 -14.65 1.21
C LEU A 4 -8.12 -14.78 2.04
N GLN A 5 -7.17 -15.56 1.54
CA GLN A 5 -5.82 -15.66 2.10
C GLN A 5 -4.82 -15.12 1.07
N PRO A 6 -4.80 -13.79 0.83
CA PRO A 6 -3.92 -13.20 -0.16
C PRO A 6 -2.46 -13.41 0.22
N HIS A 7 -1.63 -13.71 -0.78
CA HIS A 7 -0.19 -13.64 -0.65
C HIS A 7 0.34 -12.21 -0.77
N VAL A 8 -0.31 -11.42 -1.62
CA VAL A 8 0.06 -10.03 -1.88
C VAL A 8 -1.20 -9.20 -1.93
N ALA A 9 -1.15 -8.01 -1.33
CA ALA A 9 -2.17 -6.99 -1.49
C ALA A 9 -1.61 -5.83 -2.31
N ILE A 10 -2.43 -5.29 -3.22
CA ILE A 10 -2.12 -4.07 -3.98
C ILE A 10 -3.23 -3.08 -3.70
N MET A 11 -2.87 -1.93 -3.14
CA MET A 11 -3.82 -0.93 -2.69
C MET A 11 -3.79 0.28 -3.61
N ASN A 12 -4.95 0.61 -4.19
CA ASN A 12 -5.15 1.87 -4.91
C ASN A 12 -5.53 2.99 -3.92
N ASP A 13 -4.58 3.33 -3.06
CA ASP A 13 -4.69 4.36 -2.05
C ASP A 13 -4.30 5.74 -2.55
N GLY A 14 -4.51 6.73 -1.68
CA GLY A 14 -4.01 8.08 -1.83
C GLY A 14 -3.43 8.54 -0.50
N THR A 15 -2.76 9.69 -0.51
CA THR A 15 -2.12 10.24 0.69
C THR A 15 -3.04 10.36 1.92
N ARG A 16 -4.36 10.48 1.71
CA ARG A 16 -5.38 10.53 2.77
C ARG A 16 -6.53 9.55 2.54
N LYS A 17 -6.30 8.42 1.88
CA LYS A 17 -7.34 7.41 1.58
C LYS A 17 -6.75 6.01 1.61
N GLY A 18 -7.43 5.05 2.23
CA GLY A 18 -7.14 3.61 2.09
C GLY A 18 -6.20 3.06 3.16
N GLY A 19 -5.30 3.87 3.70
CA GLY A 19 -4.36 3.44 4.74
C GLY A 19 -4.83 3.62 6.19
N GLN A 20 -6.14 3.70 6.47
CA GLN A 20 -6.64 3.80 7.85
C GLN A 20 -6.18 2.61 8.71
N PRO A 21 -5.83 2.78 10.00
CA PRO A 21 -5.35 1.69 10.86
C PRO A 21 -6.27 0.46 10.89
N ASP A 22 -7.58 0.65 10.91
CA ASP A 22 -8.54 -0.47 10.89
C ASP A 22 -8.46 -1.30 9.60
N ALA A 23 -8.27 -0.64 8.46
CA ALA A 23 -8.08 -1.33 7.17
C ALA A 23 -6.73 -2.05 7.14
N MET A 24 -5.67 -1.40 7.61
CA MET A 24 -4.32 -1.99 7.66
C MET A 24 -4.30 -3.21 8.58
N LYS A 25 -4.96 -3.15 9.74
CA LYS A 25 -5.09 -4.29 10.66
C LYS A 25 -5.74 -5.50 9.99
N ILE A 26 -6.77 -5.30 9.17
CA ILE A 26 -7.41 -6.39 8.41
C ILE A 26 -6.44 -6.97 7.38
N ILE A 27 -5.70 -6.12 6.66
CA ILE A 27 -4.73 -6.54 5.66
C ILE A 27 -3.61 -7.35 6.31
N TYR A 28 -2.94 -6.79 7.32
CA TYR A 28 -1.81 -7.43 8.00
C TYR A 28 -2.18 -8.64 8.85
N SER A 29 -3.43 -8.78 9.29
CA SER A 29 -3.90 -10.02 9.94
C SER A 29 -4.22 -11.16 8.96
N SER A 30 -4.13 -10.91 7.65
CA SER A 30 -4.33 -11.96 6.64
C SER A 30 -3.25 -13.05 6.78
N PRO A 31 -3.61 -14.33 6.99
CA PRO A 31 -2.68 -15.38 7.42
C PRO A 31 -1.51 -15.68 6.47
N ARG A 32 -1.57 -15.20 5.22
CA ARG A 32 -0.59 -15.49 4.17
C ARG A 32 0.02 -14.24 3.56
N LEU A 33 -0.28 -13.05 4.09
CA LEU A 33 0.24 -11.82 3.49
C LEU A 33 1.76 -11.79 3.61
N GLU A 34 2.43 -11.71 2.47
CA GLU A 34 3.88 -11.52 2.39
C GLU A 34 4.21 -10.03 2.27
N ASP A 35 3.58 -9.32 1.33
CA ASP A 35 3.77 -7.87 1.17
C ASP A 35 2.49 -7.14 0.79
N LEU A 36 2.48 -5.84 1.10
CA LEU A 36 1.53 -4.86 0.63
C LEU A 36 2.24 -3.86 -0.30
N TRP A 37 1.70 -3.69 -1.50
CA TRP A 37 2.10 -2.66 -2.45
C TRP A 37 1.07 -1.54 -2.45
N GLN A 38 1.53 -0.29 -2.52
CA GLN A 38 0.67 0.88 -2.47
C GLN A 38 0.87 1.73 -3.72
N VAL A 39 -0.21 2.28 -4.25
CA VAL A 39 -0.13 3.23 -5.35
C VAL A 39 0.40 4.57 -4.84
N HIS A 40 0.01 5.02 -3.63
CA HIS A 40 0.54 6.25 -3.03
C HIS A 40 1.09 6.02 -1.63
N PHE A 41 2.02 6.87 -1.19
CA PHE A 41 2.34 6.96 0.23
C PHE A 41 1.11 7.47 1.02
N SER A 42 0.75 6.82 2.11
CA SER A 42 -0.42 7.14 2.95
C SER A 42 -0.03 7.74 4.29
N LEU A 43 -0.56 8.93 4.61
CA LEU A 43 -0.42 9.56 5.94
C LEU A 43 -1.28 8.90 7.01
N LEU A 44 -2.23 8.05 6.62
CA LEU A 44 -3.15 7.39 7.54
C LEU A 44 -2.53 6.14 8.17
N SER A 45 -1.49 5.58 7.56
CA SER A 45 -0.90 4.31 7.99
C SER A 45 -0.11 4.44 9.30
N GLY A 46 0.31 5.67 9.65
CA GLY A 46 1.28 5.90 10.73
C GLY A 46 2.61 5.16 10.47
N GLN A 47 3.50 5.17 11.46
CA GLN A 47 4.77 4.45 11.35
C GLN A 47 4.58 2.93 11.30
N GLU A 48 3.58 2.41 12.03
CA GLU A 48 3.33 0.98 12.20
C GLU A 48 3.00 0.26 10.88
N TYR A 49 2.22 0.91 10.01
CA TYR A 49 1.74 0.30 8.77
C TYR A 49 2.34 0.90 7.50
N THR A 50 3.39 1.73 7.63
CA THR A 50 4.12 2.23 6.45
C THR A 50 5.00 1.12 5.89
N VAL A 51 4.82 0.81 4.60
CA VAL A 51 5.65 -0.17 3.90
C VAL A 51 6.98 0.44 3.44
N PRO A 52 8.02 -0.38 3.18
CA PRO A 52 9.27 0.13 2.62
C PRO A 52 9.01 0.88 1.30
N GLY A 53 9.68 2.02 1.10
CA GLY A 53 9.41 2.91 -0.04
C GLY A 53 9.50 2.25 -1.41
N MET A 54 10.27 1.16 -1.53
CA MET A 54 10.35 0.35 -2.75
C MET A 54 9.02 -0.26 -3.21
N PHE A 55 8.06 -0.48 -2.29
CA PHE A 55 6.73 -1.04 -2.53
C PHE A 55 5.64 0.02 -2.81
N ILE A 56 6.00 1.31 -2.78
CA ILE A 56 5.09 2.44 -3.02
C ILE A 56 5.36 3.00 -4.42
N ALA A 57 4.37 3.16 -5.30
CA ALA A 57 4.58 3.71 -6.65
C ALA A 57 4.74 5.23 -6.67
N ASN A 58 3.90 5.96 -5.94
CA ASN A 58 3.89 7.42 -5.93
C ASN A 58 4.17 7.91 -4.50
N LEU A 59 5.28 8.63 -4.31
CA LEU A 59 5.52 9.29 -3.03
C LEU A 59 4.70 10.59 -2.97
N VAL A 60 4.91 11.38 -1.93
CA VAL A 60 4.46 12.76 -1.89
C VAL A 60 5.44 13.64 -2.69
N ASP A 61 4.90 14.46 -3.60
CA ASP A 61 5.70 15.43 -4.36
C ASP A 61 6.32 16.47 -3.43
N ASP A 62 5.55 16.89 -2.41
CA ASP A 62 6.09 17.61 -1.26
C ASP A 62 6.65 16.60 -0.25
N GLN A 63 7.97 16.50 -0.17
CA GLN A 63 8.64 15.72 0.86
C GLN A 63 8.13 16.13 2.25
N GLN A 64 7.56 15.16 2.96
CA GLN A 64 7.20 15.36 4.36
C GLN A 64 8.47 15.64 5.16
N PRO A 65 8.42 16.50 6.21
CA PRO A 65 9.58 16.77 7.08
C PRO A 65 10.13 15.50 7.77
N GLY A 66 9.32 14.44 7.79
CA GLY A 66 9.67 13.12 8.30
C GLY A 66 8.50 12.15 8.13
N MET A 67 8.71 10.88 8.48
CA MET A 67 7.64 9.89 8.50
C MET A 67 6.67 10.21 9.65
N PRO A 68 5.34 10.21 9.42
CA PRO A 68 4.37 10.44 10.49
C PRO A 68 4.50 9.38 11.59
N VAL A 69 4.71 9.82 12.83
CA VAL A 69 4.72 8.93 14.00
C VAL A 69 3.32 8.34 14.25
N ALA A 70 2.28 9.15 14.06
CA ALA A 70 0.88 8.75 14.21
C ALA A 70 0.09 8.95 12.90
N PRO A 71 -0.99 8.18 12.67
CA PRO A 71 -1.94 8.43 11.60
C PRO A 71 -2.44 9.87 11.56
N PHE A 72 -2.55 10.44 10.37
CA PHE A 72 -3.25 11.72 10.19
C PHE A 72 -4.72 11.60 10.64
N THR A 73 -5.14 12.47 11.55
CA THR A 73 -6.53 12.59 11.98
C THR A 73 -7.27 13.60 11.10
N PRO A 74 -8.37 13.19 10.43
CA PRO A 74 -9.20 14.14 9.70
C PRO A 74 -9.75 15.21 10.65
N PRO A 75 -9.88 16.47 10.19
CA PRO A 75 -10.44 17.52 11.03
C PRO A 75 -11.94 17.26 11.31
N PRO A 76 -12.49 17.84 12.39
CA PRO A 76 -13.88 17.62 12.79
C PRO A 76 -14.89 17.89 11.67
N GLN A 77 -15.96 17.12 11.64
CA GLN A 77 -17.01 17.25 10.64
C GLN A 77 -17.58 18.68 10.65
N GLY A 78 -17.69 19.32 9.48
CA GLY A 78 -18.09 20.72 9.34
C GLY A 78 -16.94 21.73 9.28
N THR A 79 -15.70 21.29 9.52
CA THR A 79 -14.50 22.09 9.25
C THR A 79 -13.89 21.72 7.89
N GLN A 80 -13.35 22.71 7.18
CA GLN A 80 -12.74 22.48 5.87
C GLN A 80 -11.45 21.67 6.05
N ALA A 81 -11.34 20.55 5.34
CA ALA A 81 -10.10 19.79 5.30
C ALA A 81 -8.99 20.60 4.63
N PRO A 82 -7.71 20.42 5.03
CA PRO A 82 -6.58 20.97 4.30
C PRO A 82 -6.71 20.62 2.81
N ALA A 83 -6.27 21.51 1.91
CA ALA A 83 -6.26 21.23 0.48
C ALA A 83 -5.63 19.86 0.21
N PRO A 84 -6.18 19.03 -0.70
CA PRO A 84 -5.59 17.74 -1.01
C PRO A 84 -4.13 17.94 -1.43
N PRO A 85 -3.23 17.00 -1.12
CA PRO A 85 -1.86 17.07 -1.64
C PRO A 85 -1.95 17.12 -3.16
N GLN A 86 -1.23 18.06 -3.78
CA GLN A 86 -1.13 18.04 -5.23
C GLN A 86 -0.21 16.89 -5.66
N HIS A 87 -0.60 16.25 -6.76
CA HIS A 87 0.26 15.35 -7.51
C HIS A 87 0.57 16.04 -8.84
N ASN A 88 1.70 16.71 -8.88
CA ASN A 88 2.20 17.56 -9.95
C ASN A 88 3.36 16.88 -10.70
N GLY A 89 3.84 15.72 -10.22
CA GLY A 89 4.83 14.89 -10.86
C GLY A 89 4.28 13.76 -11.76
N THR A 90 5.19 12.94 -12.29
CA THR A 90 4.87 11.75 -13.08
C THR A 90 4.07 10.75 -12.25
N ALA A 91 2.92 10.32 -12.74
CA ALA A 91 2.15 9.24 -12.13
C ALA A 91 2.73 7.87 -12.53
N TYR A 92 3.16 7.10 -11.53
CA TYR A 92 3.67 5.74 -11.66
C TYR A 92 2.59 4.71 -11.34
N TRP A 93 2.77 3.50 -11.89
CA TRP A 93 1.87 2.36 -11.70
C TRP A 93 2.57 1.18 -11.02
N ILE A 94 1.75 0.29 -10.46
CA ILE A 94 2.14 -1.06 -10.09
C ILE A 94 1.65 -2.00 -11.18
N LYS A 95 2.53 -2.85 -11.72
CA LYS A 95 2.20 -3.87 -12.70
C LYS A 95 2.24 -5.25 -12.05
N VAL A 96 1.27 -6.09 -12.38
CA VAL A 96 1.30 -7.52 -12.08
C VAL A 96 1.41 -8.31 -13.38
N SER A 97 2.34 -9.26 -13.42
CA SER A 97 2.48 -10.22 -14.52
C SER A 97 2.33 -11.63 -13.96
N ALA A 98 1.28 -12.33 -14.35
CA ALA A 98 1.02 -13.71 -13.91
C ALA A 98 1.49 -14.72 -14.95
N GLN A 99 2.04 -15.84 -14.49
CA GLN A 99 2.43 -16.98 -15.32
C GLN A 99 1.44 -18.13 -15.14
N THR A 100 1.36 -19.02 -16.14
CA THR A 100 0.46 -20.19 -16.12
C THR A 100 0.80 -21.21 -15.03
N ASN A 101 2.05 -21.24 -14.56
CA ASN A 101 2.49 -22.07 -13.43
C ASN A 101 2.04 -21.53 -12.06
N GLY A 102 1.32 -20.39 -12.03
CA GLY A 102 0.80 -19.77 -10.82
C GLY A 102 1.80 -18.88 -10.08
N THR A 103 3.00 -18.64 -10.63
CA THR A 103 3.87 -17.56 -10.15
C THR A 103 3.40 -16.22 -10.70
N PHE A 104 3.70 -15.14 -9.99
CA PHE A 104 3.46 -13.79 -10.49
C PHE A 104 4.53 -12.83 -10.02
N THR A 105 4.80 -11.80 -10.82
CA THR A 105 5.75 -10.74 -10.50
C THR A 105 4.99 -9.44 -10.35
N VAL A 106 5.27 -8.72 -9.26
CA VAL A 106 4.80 -7.35 -9.05
C VAL A 106 5.98 -6.40 -9.27
N THR A 107 5.76 -5.38 -10.11
CA THR A 107 6.78 -4.40 -10.50
C THR A 107 6.28 -2.99 -10.20
N ASN A 108 7.13 -2.18 -9.57
CA ASN A 108 6.92 -0.76 -9.38
C ASN A 108 7.59 0.05 -10.49
N ALA A 109 6.79 0.80 -11.26
CA ALA A 109 7.29 1.57 -12.39
C ALA A 109 8.19 2.74 -11.99
N ARG A 110 8.12 3.23 -10.74
CA ARG A 110 8.97 4.35 -10.27
C ARG A 110 10.42 3.97 -10.17
N ASN A 111 10.71 2.79 -9.63
CA ASN A 111 12.07 2.38 -9.25
C ASN A 111 12.54 1.10 -9.93
N GLY A 112 11.70 0.46 -10.75
CA GLY A 112 11.99 -0.81 -11.41
C GLY A 112 12.04 -2.02 -10.47
N PHE A 113 11.83 -1.82 -9.16
CA PHE A 113 11.84 -2.91 -8.20
C PHE A 113 10.75 -3.91 -8.55
N SER A 114 11.13 -5.19 -8.59
CA SER A 114 10.24 -6.29 -8.90
C SER A 114 10.44 -7.41 -7.89
N LYS A 115 9.34 -7.99 -7.40
CA LYS A 115 9.35 -9.20 -6.57
C LYS A 115 8.47 -10.26 -7.21
N THR A 116 9.01 -11.47 -7.32
CA THR A 116 8.30 -12.64 -7.83
C THR A 116 7.81 -13.48 -6.67
N TYR A 117 6.55 -13.85 -6.73
CA TYR A 117 5.84 -14.65 -5.74
C TYR A 117 5.52 -16.00 -6.34
N ASN A 118 5.78 -17.06 -5.57
CA ASN A 118 5.48 -18.41 -5.99
C ASN A 118 4.01 -18.73 -5.75
N LYS A 119 3.50 -19.72 -6.48
CA LYS A 119 2.16 -20.26 -6.24
C LYS A 119 1.99 -20.56 -4.75
N ALA A 120 0.87 -20.10 -4.20
CA ALA A 120 0.42 -20.47 -2.88
C ALA A 120 0.39 -21.99 -2.70
N VAL A 121 1.36 -22.53 -1.95
CA VAL A 121 1.28 -23.91 -1.46
C VAL A 121 0.12 -23.96 -0.48
N THR A 122 -0.88 -24.79 -0.75
CA THR A 122 -2.01 -24.99 0.15
C THR A 122 -1.53 -25.95 1.23
N GLY A 123 -1.16 -25.42 2.40
CA GLY A 123 -0.95 -26.28 3.56
C GLY A 123 -2.31 -26.80 4.02
N THR A 124 -2.51 -28.12 4.00
CA THR A 124 -3.51 -28.77 4.85
C THR A 124 -3.19 -28.41 6.30
N LYS A 125 -4.17 -27.80 6.99
CA LYS A 125 -4.16 -27.77 8.45
C LYS A 125 -4.23 -29.18 9.00
#